data_AF-A0A1H8WVQ4-F1
#
_entry.id   AF-A0A1H8WVQ4-F1
#
_cell.length_a   1.000
_cell.length_b   1.000
_cell.length_c   1.000
_cell.angle_alpha   90.00
_cell.angle_beta   90.00
_cell.angle_gamma   90.00
#
_symmetry.space_group_name_H-M   'P 1'
#
loop_
_entity.id
_entity.type
_entity.pdbx_description
1 polymer ?
#
loop_
_entity_poly.entity_id
_entity_poly.type
_entity_poly.pdbx_seq_one_letter_code
_entity_poly.pdbx_strand_id
1 'polypeptide(L)'
;MSTRTEQICVHFSYNGVFSIEQLSIGDDGPAESFSDIGGGGLEIENEHVVDASSSANGGVAIQDELDKAASETGITKVIVPATKPDDLSGYQNAKTDQGWLLTSGLEIGGFTLLKFECGEVFLDNQTDDNIIKSKNFDATERFVYAVGDWSVILNGNADQQNRQSSSYPNYGIHLVNVERFGVGGFSLGPTNKWALVPEGCRYGHIFDVELLQDASFANQDGIHILAGSSGSHNIVVSNTTGTVGDDPFVVNSSGVEAYGSGGDIHNIVFDGGSVTNLGIGGLRTTPEGGNTIRNIVFSDLTIEGTPDIGCQLGWANTPTQPALDEHQQIVIDGCEFPDSTKVIQQDSPVSHVTVSDTHARFSASFWSQNENALSDVTLDTVDLLGRNNPSGIVGINGTADGFDIDGLTFEMADSTELPTGLQVVGTAANLTDSTWRDVTIKTDNLGARGMIELRDGSVTGLDIHGADLINNGPTTGQALRLRGSGTYDGVYVDGLTADNTKYQVVVESGIAQNGPIEINGVTFRNTGSTRWTVNSDGVVLNGVAQESANAEQPQMSTYRDGALVDFTDSGDGSGTGLYKRVAVPNGSSKWAGPL
;
A
#
# COMPACT_ATOMS: atom_id res chain seq x y z
N MET A 1 11.93 -15.61 -22.88
CA MET A 1 12.44 -14.28 -22.49
C MET A 1 12.73 -14.40 -21.00
N SER A 2 13.96 -14.18 -20.53
CA SER A 2 14.23 -14.32 -19.09
C SER A 2 13.68 -13.07 -18.40
N THR A 3 12.67 -13.24 -17.58
CA THR A 3 12.24 -12.25 -16.58
C THR A 3 13.45 -11.96 -15.70
N ARG A 4 14.02 -10.77 -15.82
CA ARG A 4 15.00 -10.26 -14.85
C ARG A 4 14.18 -9.71 -13.70
N THR A 5 14.21 -10.40 -12.56
CA THR A 5 13.74 -9.85 -11.29
C THR A 5 14.70 -8.73 -10.90
N GLU A 6 14.25 -7.48 -10.98
CA GLU A 6 15.00 -6.33 -10.46
C GLU A 6 14.79 -6.31 -8.94
N GLN A 7 15.82 -6.71 -8.19
CA GLN A 7 15.81 -6.62 -6.73
C GLN A 7 16.31 -5.23 -6.30
N ILE A 8 15.44 -4.47 -5.62
CA ILE A 8 15.83 -3.26 -4.91
C ILE A 8 16.32 -3.71 -3.52
N CYS A 9 17.63 -3.78 -3.32
CA CYS A 9 18.22 -4.04 -2.00
C CYS A 9 18.50 -2.71 -1.30
N VAL A 10 17.75 -2.39 -0.24
CA VAL A 10 18.07 -1.29 0.68
C VAL A 10 18.74 -1.89 1.93
N HIS A 11 20.01 -1.54 2.18
CA HIS A 11 20.73 -1.99 3.37
C HIS A 11 20.82 -0.85 4.39
N PHE A 12 20.27 -1.05 5.58
CA PHE A 12 20.43 -0.16 6.73
C PHE A 12 21.49 -0.71 7.69
N SER A 13 22.44 0.14 8.12
CA SER A 13 23.40 -0.23 9.18
C SER A 13 23.20 0.66 10.42
N TYR A 14 22.95 0.01 11.55
CA TYR A 14 22.66 0.63 12.84
C TYR A 14 23.97 1.06 13.52
N ASN A 15 24.54 2.22 13.16
CA ASN A 15 25.70 2.81 13.87
C ASN A 15 25.87 4.34 13.75
N GLY A 16 24.84 5.11 13.39
CA GLY A 16 24.89 6.58 13.44
C GLY A 16 25.84 7.25 12.43
N VAL A 17 26.30 6.49 11.43
CA VAL A 17 26.92 6.99 10.20
C VAL A 17 25.97 6.63 9.07
N PHE A 18 25.31 7.63 8.49
CA PHE A 18 24.41 7.44 7.36
C PHE A 18 25.23 7.14 6.12
N SER A 19 25.27 5.88 5.70
CA SER A 19 25.70 5.48 4.37
C SER A 19 24.62 4.60 3.75
N ILE A 20 23.83 5.16 2.84
CA ILE A 20 23.13 4.37 1.83
C ILE A 20 24.24 3.92 0.86
N GLU A 21 24.80 2.73 1.08
CA GLU A 21 25.99 2.27 0.33
C GLU A 21 25.68 1.99 -1.15
N GLN A 22 24.43 1.76 -1.52
CA GLN A 22 24.01 1.71 -2.92
C GLN A 22 22.48 1.65 -3.01
N LEU A 23 21.88 2.65 -3.65
CA LEU A 23 20.57 2.50 -4.26
C LEU A 23 20.85 2.16 -5.74
N SER A 24 21.01 0.87 -6.08
CA SER A 24 21.13 0.49 -7.49
C SER A 24 19.73 0.43 -8.11
N ILE A 25 19.26 1.58 -8.56
CA ILE A 25 18.12 1.65 -9.46
C ILE A 25 18.65 1.33 -10.86
N GLY A 26 17.95 0.48 -11.62
CA GLY A 26 18.38 -0.05 -12.92
C GLY A 26 18.98 0.98 -13.89
N ASP A 27 19.78 0.45 -14.82
CA ASP A 27 20.79 1.05 -15.74
C ASP A 27 20.48 2.36 -16.51
N ASP A 28 19.40 3.10 -16.24
CA ASP A 28 19.01 4.30 -17.02
C ASP A 28 19.38 5.65 -16.37
N GLY A 29 20.13 5.65 -15.27
CA GLY A 29 20.70 6.87 -14.68
C GLY A 29 22.11 6.63 -14.12
N PRO A 30 22.99 7.65 -14.06
CA PRO A 30 24.25 7.51 -13.35
C PRO A 30 23.94 7.14 -11.90
N ALA A 31 24.40 5.97 -11.47
CA ALA A 31 24.36 5.53 -10.08
C ALA A 31 25.25 6.46 -9.24
N GLU A 32 24.73 7.62 -8.85
CA GLU A 32 25.33 8.40 -7.78
C GLU A 32 24.98 7.69 -6.47
N SER A 33 26.00 7.09 -5.87
CA SER A 33 25.87 6.51 -4.55
C SER A 33 25.54 7.64 -3.56
N PHE A 34 24.55 7.44 -2.69
CA PHE A 34 24.33 8.38 -1.58
C PHE A 34 25.55 8.45 -0.64
N SER A 35 26.44 7.46 -0.66
CA SER A 35 27.77 7.55 -0.02
C SER A 35 28.66 8.67 -0.57
N ASP A 36 28.43 9.20 -1.78
CA ASP A 36 29.15 10.38 -2.28
C ASP A 36 28.69 11.70 -1.63
N ILE A 37 27.60 11.68 -0.86
CA ILE A 37 27.23 12.79 0.04
C ILE A 37 28.10 12.77 1.31
N GLY A 38 28.70 11.63 1.66
CA GLY A 38 29.56 11.45 2.83
C GLY A 38 31.07 11.35 2.54
N GLY A 39 31.48 11.11 1.29
CA GLY A 39 32.88 10.87 0.92
C GLY A 39 33.76 12.13 0.81
N GLY A 40 33.16 13.26 0.48
CA GLY A 40 33.77 14.58 0.67
C GLY A 40 33.00 15.28 1.78
N GLY A 41 33.50 15.25 3.02
CA GLY A 41 32.80 15.84 4.16
C GLY A 41 32.29 17.23 3.82
N LEU A 42 30.98 17.46 3.96
CA LEU A 42 30.38 18.78 3.84
C LEU A 42 31.05 19.67 4.91
N GLU A 43 31.95 20.54 4.48
CA GLU A 43 32.65 21.45 5.37
C GLU A 43 31.72 22.63 5.65
N ILE A 44 31.32 22.79 6.91
CA ILE A 44 30.60 23.98 7.35
C ILE A 44 31.60 25.14 7.32
N GLU A 45 31.35 26.13 6.46
CA GLU A 45 32.25 27.26 6.25
C GLU A 45 31.94 28.40 7.22
N ASN A 46 30.65 28.60 7.52
CA ASN A 46 30.19 29.65 8.43
C ASN A 46 29.25 29.05 9.49
N GLU A 47 29.29 29.61 10.70
CA GLU A 47 28.39 29.23 11.79
C GLU A 47 27.84 30.49 12.47
N HIS A 48 26.53 30.60 12.55
CA HIS A 48 25.81 31.65 13.28
C HIS A 48 25.02 31.03 14.43
N VAL A 49 25.03 31.70 15.57
CA VAL A 49 24.18 31.38 16.71
C VAL A 49 23.19 32.52 16.88
N VAL A 50 21.90 32.22 16.84
CA VAL A 50 20.84 33.22 16.91
C VAL A 50 20.85 33.90 18.28
N ASP A 51 20.95 35.24 18.27
CA ASP A 51 20.86 36.09 19.47
C ASP A 51 19.57 36.91 19.43
N ALA A 52 18.60 36.52 20.26
CA ALA A 52 17.31 37.20 20.37
C ALA A 52 17.35 38.49 21.21
N SER A 53 18.48 38.87 21.81
CA SER A 53 18.54 40.03 22.70
C SER A 53 18.32 41.38 22.00
N SER A 54 18.46 41.42 20.68
CA SER A 54 18.30 42.63 19.86
C SER A 54 17.09 42.64 18.92
N SER A 55 16.28 41.58 18.88
CA SER A 55 15.13 41.46 17.97
C SER A 55 13.80 41.76 18.67
N ALA A 56 12.73 41.93 17.86
CA ALA A 56 11.38 42.14 18.39
C ALA A 56 10.78 40.86 19.00
N ASN A 57 11.13 39.71 18.44
CA ASN A 57 10.79 38.36 18.92
C ASN A 57 11.82 37.35 18.40
N GLY A 58 11.75 36.11 18.86
CA GLY A 58 12.62 35.02 18.44
C GLY A 58 12.58 34.76 16.93
N GLY A 59 11.40 34.75 16.30
CA GLY A 59 11.27 34.50 14.86
C GLY A 59 12.03 35.50 13.99
N VAL A 60 11.98 36.78 14.32
CA VAL A 60 12.76 37.83 13.64
C VAL A 60 14.26 37.59 13.78
N ALA A 61 14.75 37.20 14.96
CA ALA A 61 16.17 36.90 15.14
C ALA A 61 16.62 35.69 14.30
N ILE A 62 15.80 34.63 14.23
CA ILE A 62 16.12 33.47 13.41
C ILE A 62 16.18 33.88 11.93
N GLN A 63 15.19 34.63 11.45
CA GLN A 63 15.16 35.08 10.06
C GLN A 63 16.34 35.99 9.71
N ASP A 64 16.75 36.90 10.60
CA ASP A 64 17.91 37.76 10.38
C ASP A 64 19.20 36.95 10.16
N GLU A 65 19.39 35.84 10.88
CA GLU A 65 20.54 34.95 10.68
C GLU A 65 20.40 34.08 9.41
N LEU A 66 19.19 33.64 9.05
CA LEU A 66 18.93 32.96 7.78
C LEU A 66 19.20 33.87 6.57
N ASP A 67 18.86 35.15 6.68
CA ASP A 67 19.12 36.14 5.63
C ASP A 67 20.61 36.44 5.47
N LYS A 68 21.37 36.47 6.56
CA LYS A 68 22.84 36.53 6.51
C LYS A 68 23.42 35.29 5.86
N ALA A 69 23.00 34.09 6.29
CA ALA A 69 23.44 32.82 5.73
C ALA A 69 23.22 32.76 4.21
N ALA A 70 22.04 33.17 3.73
CA ALA A 70 21.72 33.22 2.31
C ALA A 70 22.59 34.21 1.49
N SER A 71 23.29 35.14 2.16
CA SER A 71 24.19 36.11 1.52
C SER A 71 25.66 35.69 1.54
N GLU A 72 26.01 34.66 2.30
CA GLU A 72 27.36 34.14 2.45
C GLU A 72 27.70 33.13 1.36
N THR A 73 29.00 32.90 1.16
CA THR A 73 29.50 31.81 0.33
C THR A 73 29.74 30.57 1.19
N GLY A 74 29.52 29.40 0.61
CA GLY A 74 29.72 28.12 1.29
C GLY A 74 28.48 27.65 2.04
N ILE A 75 28.62 26.54 2.77
CA ILE A 75 27.55 26.03 3.63
C ILE A 75 27.59 26.78 4.96
N THR A 76 26.48 27.41 5.29
CA THR A 76 26.30 28.13 6.55
C THR A 76 25.37 27.37 7.49
N LYS A 77 25.82 27.19 8.74
CA LYS A 77 25.03 26.59 9.80
C LYS A 77 24.44 27.69 10.70
N VAL A 78 23.12 27.71 10.85
CA VAL A 78 22.39 28.61 11.74
C VAL A 78 21.87 27.81 12.92
N ILE A 79 22.28 28.15 14.13
CA ILE A 79 21.90 27.45 15.37
C ILE A 79 20.87 28.30 16.13
N VAL A 80 19.69 27.74 16.33
CA VAL A 80 18.65 28.28 17.22
C VAL A 80 18.86 27.68 18.62
N PRO A 81 19.43 28.44 19.57
CA PRO A 81 19.85 27.88 20.85
C PRO A 81 18.67 27.51 21.75
N ALA A 82 18.97 26.72 22.78
CA ALA A 82 18.01 26.30 23.81
C ALA A 82 17.35 27.45 24.59
N THR A 83 17.94 28.65 24.55
CA THR A 83 17.36 29.84 25.17
C THR A 83 16.02 30.17 24.52
N LYS A 84 15.00 30.41 25.34
CA LYS A 84 13.63 30.64 24.90
C LYS A 84 13.26 32.09 25.17
N PRO A 85 13.39 32.99 24.18
CA PRO A 85 13.31 34.43 24.42
C PRO A 85 11.88 34.95 24.60
N ASP A 86 10.88 34.25 24.06
CA ASP A 86 9.50 34.74 23.98
C ASP A 86 8.60 34.08 25.04
N ASP A 87 7.65 34.85 25.57
CA ASP A 87 6.63 34.39 26.51
C ASP A 87 5.41 33.84 25.77
N LEU A 88 5.17 32.53 25.93
CA LEU A 88 4.08 31.81 25.30
C LEU A 88 2.92 31.52 26.27
N SER A 89 2.97 31.98 27.52
CA SER A 89 1.95 31.66 28.54
C SER A 89 0.52 32.15 28.21
N GLY A 90 0.38 33.06 27.25
CA GLY A 90 -0.92 33.51 26.72
C GLY A 90 -1.49 32.67 25.57
N TYR A 91 -0.74 31.71 25.04
CA TYR A 91 -1.12 30.93 23.87
C TYR A 91 -1.73 29.60 24.29
N GLN A 92 -2.97 29.34 23.88
CA GLN A 92 -3.73 28.16 24.32
C GLN A 92 -3.10 26.83 23.90
N ASN A 93 -2.41 26.82 22.75
CA ASN A 93 -1.87 25.61 22.13
C ASN A 93 -0.36 25.45 22.32
N ALA A 94 0.30 26.39 23.01
CA ALA A 94 1.71 26.26 23.34
C ALA A 94 1.91 25.09 24.32
N LYS A 95 2.93 24.28 24.09
CA LYS A 95 3.29 23.17 24.99
C LYS A 95 4.14 23.65 26.17
N THR A 96 4.74 24.83 26.04
CA THR A 96 5.59 25.44 27.06
C THR A 96 5.30 26.94 27.22
N ASP A 97 5.55 27.50 28.40
CA ASP A 97 5.34 28.93 28.68
C ASP A 97 6.39 29.85 28.02
N GLN A 98 7.42 29.28 27.41
CA GLN A 98 8.51 30.03 26.77
C GLN A 98 8.92 29.31 25.49
N GLY A 99 9.22 30.03 24.41
CA GLY A 99 9.68 29.44 23.16
C GLY A 99 10.26 30.46 22.19
N TRP A 100 10.28 30.09 20.91
CA TRP A 100 10.60 30.98 19.79
C TRP A 100 9.31 31.30 19.03
N LEU A 101 8.78 32.51 19.22
CA LEU A 101 7.55 32.96 18.62
C LEU A 101 7.80 33.46 17.18
N LEU A 102 7.08 32.89 16.23
CA LEU A 102 7.14 33.25 14.82
C LEU A 102 5.95 34.13 14.43
N THR A 103 6.20 35.40 14.15
CA THR A 103 5.19 36.32 13.59
C THR A 103 5.08 36.24 12.06
N SER A 104 5.93 35.42 11.43
CA SER A 104 5.96 35.06 10.01
C SER A 104 6.68 33.72 9.86
N GLY A 105 6.45 32.99 8.77
CA GLY A 105 7.20 31.78 8.48
C GLY A 105 8.69 32.04 8.26
N LEU A 106 9.52 31.04 8.57
CA LEU A 106 10.97 31.10 8.34
C LEU A 106 11.28 30.76 6.89
N GLU A 107 11.94 31.67 6.19
CA GLU A 107 12.40 31.49 4.81
C GLU A 107 13.85 31.00 4.81
N ILE A 108 14.05 29.72 4.45
CA ILE A 108 15.37 29.11 4.36
C ILE A 108 15.87 29.10 2.91
N GLY A 109 17.06 29.64 2.68
CA GLY A 109 17.70 29.64 1.36
C GLY A 109 18.64 28.46 1.15
N GLY A 110 19.17 28.33 -0.07
CA GLY A 110 20.20 27.33 -0.38
C GLY A 110 21.47 27.46 0.48
N PHE A 111 22.23 26.36 0.57
CA PHE A 111 23.47 26.20 1.33
C PHE A 111 23.33 26.52 2.82
N THR A 112 22.16 26.24 3.39
CA THR A 112 21.84 26.56 4.78
C THR A 112 21.48 25.29 5.56
N LEU A 113 22.13 25.11 6.70
CA LEU A 113 21.79 24.14 7.73
C LEU A 113 21.19 24.87 8.94
N LEU A 114 19.87 24.84 9.08
CA LEU A 114 19.15 25.33 10.25
C LEU A 114 19.08 24.22 11.31
N LYS A 115 19.72 24.45 12.45
CA LYS A 115 19.73 23.52 13.58
C LYS A 115 18.96 24.11 14.76
N PHE A 116 17.96 23.39 15.23
CA PHE A 116 17.22 23.72 16.45
C PHE A 116 17.79 22.94 17.65
N GLU A 117 18.09 23.65 18.73
CA GLU A 117 18.45 23.10 20.05
C GLU A 117 17.45 23.57 21.11
N CYS A 118 16.27 24.02 20.68
CA CYS A 118 15.25 24.67 21.49
C CYS A 118 14.09 23.73 21.83
N GLY A 119 13.26 24.11 22.81
CA GLY A 119 12.09 23.29 23.16
C GLY A 119 10.91 23.46 22.21
N GLU A 120 10.53 24.69 21.86
CA GLU A 120 9.34 24.94 21.05
C GLU A 120 9.54 26.16 20.14
N VAL A 121 9.24 25.98 18.86
CA VAL A 121 9.09 27.03 17.85
C VAL A 121 7.61 27.12 17.53
N PHE A 122 7.01 28.30 17.71
CA PHE A 122 5.56 28.44 17.79
C PHE A 122 5.07 29.55 16.83
N LEU A 123 4.14 29.23 15.94
CA LEU A 123 3.53 30.20 15.04
C LEU A 123 2.53 31.09 15.78
N ASP A 124 2.66 32.42 15.70
CA ASP A 124 1.77 33.38 16.35
C ASP A 124 0.32 33.26 15.83
N ASN A 125 -0.64 33.83 16.55
CA ASN A 125 -2.03 33.82 16.16
C ASN A 125 -2.23 34.61 14.87
N GLN A 126 -2.99 34.06 13.93
CA GLN A 126 -3.34 34.69 12.65
C GLN A 126 -2.12 35.08 11.80
N THR A 127 -0.99 34.39 11.96
CA THR A 127 0.17 34.54 11.08
C THR A 127 -0.15 34.02 9.67
N ASP A 128 -0.98 32.97 9.59
CA ASP A 128 -1.50 32.41 8.34
C ASP A 128 -0.39 32.04 7.33
N ASP A 129 0.71 31.46 7.83
CA ASP A 129 1.91 31.10 7.04
C ASP A 129 2.35 29.65 7.35
N ASN A 130 3.44 29.21 6.73
CA ASN A 130 4.13 27.97 7.08
C ASN A 130 5.10 28.22 8.25
N ILE A 131 5.50 27.18 8.98
CA ILE A 131 6.56 27.32 10.00
C ILE A 131 7.90 27.55 9.31
N ILE A 132 8.23 26.70 8.32
CA ILE A 132 9.42 26.80 7.48
C ILE A 132 9.01 26.70 6.01
N LYS A 133 9.60 27.53 5.15
CA LYS A 133 9.41 27.48 3.71
C LYS A 133 10.69 27.80 2.94
N SER A 134 10.79 27.31 1.70
CA SER A 134 11.84 27.74 0.77
C SER A 134 11.80 29.25 0.57
N LYS A 135 12.98 29.88 0.53
CA LYS A 135 13.08 31.32 0.27
C LYS A 135 12.71 31.69 -1.17
N ASN A 136 13.05 30.83 -2.12
CA ASN A 136 12.78 31.04 -3.55
C ASN A 136 11.97 29.90 -4.14
N PHE A 137 10.68 30.13 -4.41
CA PHE A 137 9.80 29.10 -4.98
C PHE A 137 10.08 28.85 -6.48
N ASP A 138 10.50 29.89 -7.20
CA ASP A 138 10.72 29.84 -8.65
C ASP A 138 12.13 29.34 -9.04
N ALA A 139 13.05 29.30 -8.09
CA ALA A 139 14.45 28.96 -8.33
C ALA A 139 14.80 27.64 -7.66
N THR A 140 15.68 26.87 -8.29
CA THR A 140 16.22 25.67 -7.65
C THR A 140 17.21 26.07 -6.56
N GLU A 141 16.90 25.70 -5.31
CA GLU A 141 17.82 25.82 -4.18
C GLU A 141 18.55 24.50 -3.96
N ARG A 142 19.72 24.54 -3.31
CA ARG A 142 20.53 23.34 -3.03
C ARG A 142 20.96 23.33 -1.58
N PHE A 143 21.12 22.16 -0.97
CA PHE A 143 21.67 22.04 0.39
C PHE A 143 20.87 22.81 1.43
N VAL A 144 19.59 22.46 1.59
CA VAL A 144 18.69 23.03 2.58
C VAL A 144 18.41 21.99 3.65
N TYR A 145 18.84 22.24 4.88
CA TYR A 145 18.66 21.32 5.99
C TYR A 145 17.97 22.00 7.16
N ALA A 146 16.96 21.37 7.74
CA ALA A 146 16.29 21.79 8.96
C ALA A 146 16.28 20.60 9.94
N VAL A 147 17.06 20.68 11.02
CA VAL A 147 17.27 19.56 11.95
C VAL A 147 17.08 19.96 13.41
N GLY A 148 16.54 19.08 14.23
CA GLY A 148 16.37 19.26 15.68
C GLY A 148 17.11 18.22 16.53
N ASP A 149 16.93 18.29 17.86
CA ASP A 149 17.51 17.35 18.84
C ASP A 149 16.47 16.44 19.52
N TRP A 150 15.39 16.10 18.80
CA TRP A 150 14.19 15.36 19.25
C TRP A 150 13.35 16.05 20.33
N SER A 151 13.92 16.99 21.10
CA SER A 151 13.17 17.75 22.10
C SER A 151 12.47 18.99 21.52
N VAL A 152 12.77 19.30 20.26
CA VAL A 152 12.21 20.42 19.50
C VAL A 152 10.79 20.09 19.05
N ILE A 153 9.87 21.02 19.29
CA ILE A 153 8.51 21.00 18.76
C ILE A 153 8.35 22.17 17.78
N LEU A 154 7.98 21.87 16.54
CA LEU A 154 7.55 22.85 15.54
C LEU A 154 6.02 22.91 15.53
N ASN A 155 5.46 23.91 16.22
CA ASN A 155 4.03 24.03 16.46
C ASN A 155 3.39 25.07 15.53
N GLY A 156 2.50 24.61 14.65
CA GLY A 156 1.80 25.46 13.68
C GLY A 156 0.63 26.24 14.26
N ASN A 157 0.30 26.04 15.55
CA ASN A 157 -0.77 26.73 16.25
C ASN A 157 -2.10 26.69 15.48
N ALA A 158 -2.47 25.49 15.01
CA ALA A 158 -3.50 25.26 14.00
C ALA A 158 -4.83 25.97 14.27
N ASP A 159 -5.34 25.97 15.51
CA ASP A 159 -6.63 26.56 15.88
C ASP A 159 -6.69 28.09 15.78
N GLN A 160 -5.53 28.75 15.80
CA GLN A 160 -5.44 30.20 15.75
C GLN A 160 -5.02 30.71 14.36
N GLN A 161 -4.88 29.81 13.38
CA GLN A 161 -4.66 30.17 11.99
C GLN A 161 -5.99 30.23 11.24
N ASN A 162 -6.13 31.22 10.36
CA ASN A 162 -7.19 31.23 9.37
C ASN A 162 -6.74 30.37 8.19
N ARG A 163 -7.42 29.23 8.00
CA ARG A 163 -7.20 28.38 6.82
C ARG A 163 -7.37 29.20 5.56
N GLN A 164 -6.30 29.40 4.81
CA GLN A 164 -6.40 30.07 3.52
C GLN A 164 -6.79 29.07 2.44
N SER A 165 -7.63 29.52 1.51
CA SER A 165 -7.97 28.76 0.30
C SER A 165 -6.83 28.71 -0.72
N SER A 166 -5.77 29.49 -0.54
CA SER A 166 -4.60 29.49 -1.41
C SER A 166 -3.71 28.27 -1.16
N SER A 167 -2.88 27.96 -2.15
CA SER A 167 -2.17 26.70 -2.24
C SER A 167 -0.89 26.58 -1.38
N TYR A 168 -0.54 27.57 -0.56
CA TYR A 168 0.82 27.61 0.00
C TYR A 168 0.98 27.99 1.47
N PRO A 169 -0.02 28.56 2.17
CA PRO A 169 0.11 28.79 3.61
C PRO A 169 -0.51 27.66 4.44
N ASN A 170 -0.14 27.69 5.73
CA ASN A 170 -0.64 26.85 6.82
C ASN A 170 -0.11 25.41 6.85
N TYR A 171 0.98 25.13 6.15
CA TYR A 171 1.75 23.90 6.30
C TYR A 171 2.71 23.99 7.48
N GLY A 172 3.22 22.85 7.93
CA GLY A 172 4.36 22.85 8.84
C GLY A 172 5.61 23.32 8.08
N ILE A 173 6.06 22.50 7.14
CA ILE A 173 7.25 22.75 6.33
C ILE A 173 6.91 22.59 4.85
N HIS A 174 7.26 23.57 4.02
CA HIS A 174 7.05 23.51 2.57
C HIS A 174 8.34 23.84 1.82
N LEU A 175 8.96 22.82 1.23
CA LEU A 175 10.16 22.98 0.42
C LEU A 175 9.79 22.90 -1.05
N VAL A 176 10.21 23.87 -1.84
CA VAL A 176 9.88 23.98 -3.26
C VAL A 176 11.16 24.04 -4.07
N ASN A 177 11.27 23.16 -5.09
CA ASN A 177 12.39 23.11 -6.03
C ASN A 177 13.78 22.97 -5.35
N VAL A 178 13.86 22.18 -4.27
CA VAL A 178 15.11 21.99 -3.52
C VAL A 178 15.84 20.72 -3.94
N GLU A 179 17.13 20.81 -4.25
CA GLU A 179 18.02 19.65 -4.36
C GLU A 179 18.83 19.42 -3.09
N ARG A 180 19.05 18.17 -2.71
CA ARG A 180 19.94 17.79 -1.59
C ARG A 180 19.45 18.44 -0.29
N PHE A 181 18.38 17.92 0.26
CA PHE A 181 17.76 18.47 1.47
C PHE A 181 17.66 17.44 2.59
N GLY A 182 17.56 17.93 3.83
CA GLY A 182 17.33 17.08 4.99
C GLY A 182 16.38 17.73 5.99
N VAL A 183 15.38 17.00 6.46
CA VAL A 183 14.41 17.52 7.43
C VAL A 183 14.18 16.46 8.51
N GLY A 184 14.45 16.76 9.78
CA GLY A 184 14.31 15.73 10.81
C GLY A 184 14.71 16.06 12.24
N GLY A 185 14.46 15.10 13.14
CA GLY A 185 14.86 15.18 14.55
C GLY A 185 13.99 16.11 15.40
N PHE A 186 12.68 16.16 15.15
CA PHE A 186 11.73 16.99 15.90
C PHE A 186 10.30 16.47 15.80
N SER A 187 9.43 16.98 16.67
CA SER A 187 7.99 16.80 16.54
C SER A 187 7.38 17.96 15.73
N LEU A 188 6.43 17.67 14.85
CA LEU A 188 5.85 18.63 13.90
C LEU A 188 4.32 18.63 13.97
N GLY A 189 3.74 19.76 14.38
CA GLY A 189 2.30 19.98 14.42
C GLY A 189 1.76 20.39 15.80
N PRO A 190 0.42 20.53 15.92
CA PRO A 190 -0.55 20.44 14.83
C PRO A 190 -0.42 21.62 13.86
N THR A 191 -0.71 21.40 12.59
CA THR A 191 -0.79 22.45 11.55
C THR A 191 -2.22 22.53 11.03
N ASN A 192 -2.62 23.65 10.41
CA ASN A 192 -3.99 23.77 9.90
C ASN A 192 -4.22 22.92 8.63
N LYS A 193 -3.14 22.55 7.92
CA LYS A 193 -3.11 21.66 6.75
C LYS A 193 -2.01 20.59 6.94
N TRP A 194 -1.37 20.17 5.85
CA TRP A 194 -0.29 19.18 5.77
C TRP A 194 0.92 19.52 6.65
N ALA A 195 1.54 18.49 7.23
CA ALA A 195 2.70 18.66 8.08
C ALA A 195 3.93 19.05 7.26
N LEU A 196 4.32 18.25 6.26
CA LEU A 196 5.58 18.41 5.52
C LEU A 196 5.39 18.14 4.04
N VAL A 197 5.79 19.09 3.20
CA VAL A 197 5.52 19.11 1.76
C VAL A 197 6.81 19.38 0.98
N PRO A 198 7.46 18.35 0.41
CA PRO A 198 8.47 18.52 -0.62
C PRO A 198 7.81 18.58 -2.00
N GLU A 199 7.94 19.72 -2.68
CA GLU A 199 7.37 19.97 -4.01
C GLU A 199 8.48 20.23 -5.02
N GLY A 200 8.55 19.44 -6.09
CA GLY A 200 9.64 19.54 -7.09
C GLY A 200 11.04 19.28 -6.51
N CYS A 201 11.13 18.55 -5.40
CA CYS A 201 12.35 18.36 -4.63
C CYS A 201 13.07 17.06 -5.01
N ARG A 202 14.40 17.03 -4.86
CA ARG A 202 15.20 15.86 -5.24
C ARG A 202 16.41 15.59 -4.36
N TYR A 203 16.79 14.31 -4.24
CA TYR A 203 17.91 13.85 -3.41
C TYR A 203 17.72 14.22 -1.93
N GLY A 204 16.54 13.94 -1.40
CA GLY A 204 16.11 14.36 -0.06
C GLY A 204 16.12 13.25 0.97
N HIS A 205 16.26 13.63 2.24
CA HIS A 205 16.04 12.72 3.38
C HIS A 205 15.16 13.38 4.44
N ILE A 206 13.99 12.84 4.68
CA ILE A 206 13.14 13.18 5.83
C ILE A 206 13.33 12.07 6.85
N PHE A 207 13.68 12.39 8.07
CA PHE A 207 14.00 11.37 9.08
C PHE A 207 13.57 11.79 10.46
N ASP A 208 13.25 10.83 11.32
CA ASP A 208 13.15 11.09 12.75
C ASP A 208 12.11 12.20 13.06
N VAL A 209 10.93 12.10 12.44
CA VAL A 209 9.84 13.07 12.59
C VAL A 209 8.70 12.44 13.39
N GLU A 210 8.29 13.09 14.47
CA GLU A 210 7.04 12.77 15.17
C GLU A 210 5.94 13.73 14.70
N LEU A 211 4.93 13.22 14.00
CA LEU A 211 3.78 13.99 13.54
C LEU A 211 2.81 14.24 14.69
N LEU A 212 2.36 15.47 14.86
CA LEU A 212 1.46 15.89 15.95
C LEU A 212 0.14 16.46 15.41
N GLN A 213 -0.34 15.98 14.26
CA GLN A 213 -1.64 16.41 13.76
C GLN A 213 -2.76 15.78 14.59
N ASP A 214 -3.83 16.53 14.79
CA ASP A 214 -4.88 16.21 15.77
C ASP A 214 -6.27 15.98 15.15
N ALA A 215 -6.36 15.95 13.82
CA ALA A 215 -7.60 15.83 13.05
C ALA A 215 -8.63 16.93 13.31
N SER A 216 -8.22 18.06 13.88
CA SER A 216 -9.09 19.22 14.10
C SER A 216 -9.42 19.95 12.79
N PHE A 217 -8.62 19.76 11.74
CA PHE A 217 -8.80 20.36 10.43
C PHE A 217 -8.73 19.31 9.30
N ALA A 218 -9.48 19.55 8.23
CA ALA A 218 -9.43 18.70 7.04
C ALA A 218 -8.03 18.72 6.38
N ASN A 219 -7.62 17.64 5.74
CA ASN A 219 -6.32 17.51 5.07
C ASN A 219 -5.15 17.83 6.02
N GLN A 220 -5.21 17.31 7.24
CA GLN A 220 -4.07 17.29 8.16
C GLN A 220 -3.21 16.05 7.85
N ASP A 221 -2.74 15.97 6.62
CA ASP A 221 -1.85 14.93 6.12
C ASP A 221 -0.49 15.00 6.85
N GLY A 222 0.22 13.87 6.86
CA GLY A 222 1.60 13.79 7.33
C GLY A 222 2.57 14.35 6.29
N ILE A 223 3.27 13.45 5.60
CA ILE A 223 4.29 13.78 4.62
C ILE A 223 3.68 13.65 3.22
N HIS A 224 3.57 14.77 2.52
CA HIS A 224 2.91 14.86 1.22
C HIS A 224 3.93 15.29 0.16
N ILE A 225 4.47 14.32 -0.59
CA ILE A 225 5.41 14.56 -1.67
C ILE A 225 4.64 14.92 -2.93
N LEU A 226 4.83 16.16 -3.36
CA LEU A 226 4.19 16.69 -4.55
C LEU A 226 5.17 16.67 -5.72
N ALA A 227 4.65 16.47 -6.92
CA ALA A 227 5.39 16.85 -8.12
C ALA A 227 5.64 18.36 -8.11
N GLY A 228 6.54 18.83 -8.94
CA GLY A 228 6.68 20.24 -9.26
C GLY A 228 7.00 20.34 -10.74
N SER A 229 7.26 21.54 -11.26
CA SER A 229 7.65 21.71 -12.67
C SER A 229 8.92 20.93 -13.05
N SER A 230 9.75 20.55 -12.06
CA SER A 230 10.96 19.76 -12.23
C SER A 230 10.80 18.29 -11.83
N GLY A 231 9.60 17.86 -11.41
CA GLY A 231 9.36 16.55 -10.79
C GLY A 231 9.98 16.41 -9.39
N SER A 232 9.59 15.35 -8.66
CA SER A 232 10.17 15.01 -7.35
C SER A 232 10.79 13.62 -7.42
N HIS A 233 12.04 13.45 -6.96
CA HIS A 233 12.66 12.13 -7.05
C HIS A 233 13.83 11.88 -6.12
N ASN A 234 14.12 10.60 -5.85
CA ASN A 234 15.19 10.16 -4.96
C ASN A 234 15.03 10.78 -3.55
N ILE A 235 13.85 10.59 -2.94
CA ILE A 235 13.55 11.06 -1.59
C ILE A 235 13.33 9.84 -0.71
N VAL A 236 14.02 9.81 0.42
CA VAL A 236 13.82 8.81 1.47
C VAL A 236 13.12 9.49 2.64
N VAL A 237 12.10 8.84 3.17
CA VAL A 237 11.40 9.19 4.39
C VAL A 237 11.58 8.04 5.35
N SER A 238 12.18 8.27 6.52
CA SER A 238 12.48 7.18 7.45
C SER A 238 12.14 7.47 8.90
N ASN A 239 11.71 6.45 9.65
CA ASN A 239 11.45 6.54 11.09
C ASN A 239 10.46 7.68 11.44
N THR A 240 9.30 7.68 10.78
CA THR A 240 8.23 8.65 11.07
C THR A 240 7.21 8.04 12.03
N THR A 241 6.85 8.76 13.07
CA THR A 241 5.87 8.30 14.09
C THR A 241 4.82 9.38 14.36
N GLY A 242 3.83 9.08 15.20
CA GLY A 242 2.90 10.08 15.72
C GLY A 242 1.49 9.98 15.14
N THR A 243 0.78 11.10 15.01
CA THR A 243 -0.63 11.16 14.61
C THR A 243 -0.85 12.04 13.39
N VAL A 244 -1.77 11.59 12.51
CA VAL A 244 -2.24 12.34 11.33
C VAL A 244 -3.77 12.48 11.34
N GLY A 245 -4.27 13.53 10.72
CA GLY A 245 -5.71 13.78 10.58
C GLY A 245 -6.30 13.36 9.24
N ASP A 246 -5.47 13.02 8.26
CA ASP A 246 -5.89 12.51 6.95
C ASP A 246 -4.85 11.51 6.41
N ASP A 247 -4.15 11.76 5.30
CA ASP A 247 -3.20 10.78 4.75
C ASP A 247 -1.82 10.85 5.43
N PRO A 248 -1.27 9.74 5.99
CA PRO A 248 0.06 9.74 6.60
C PRO A 248 1.20 9.99 5.60
N PHE A 249 1.17 9.30 4.45
CA PHE A 249 2.23 9.32 3.45
C PHE A 249 1.63 9.38 2.06
N VAL A 250 1.95 10.43 1.31
CA VAL A 250 1.35 10.70 0.00
C VAL A 250 2.42 10.98 -1.04
N VAL A 251 2.22 10.42 -2.23
CA VAL A 251 2.89 10.81 -3.47
C VAL A 251 1.84 11.27 -4.46
N ASN A 252 1.87 12.54 -4.88
CA ASN A 252 0.81 13.12 -5.69
C ASN A 252 1.38 13.98 -6.83
N SER A 253 1.12 13.56 -8.07
CA SER A 253 1.49 14.31 -9.29
C SER A 253 0.29 15.01 -9.95
N SER A 254 -0.87 15.01 -9.29
CA SER A 254 -2.08 15.67 -9.80
C SER A 254 -2.14 17.15 -9.45
N GLY A 255 -2.49 17.97 -10.45
CA GLY A 255 -2.77 19.39 -10.30
C GLY A 255 -4.17 19.73 -9.79
N VAL A 256 -5.04 18.75 -9.50
CA VAL A 256 -6.42 19.00 -9.01
C VAL A 256 -6.45 19.88 -7.78
N GLU A 257 -5.50 19.64 -6.90
CA GLU A 257 -5.46 20.33 -5.63
C GLU A 257 -4.84 21.74 -5.76
N ALA A 258 -4.51 22.17 -6.98
CA ALA A 258 -3.77 23.40 -7.28
C ALA A 258 -2.38 23.46 -6.63
N TYR A 259 -1.81 22.29 -6.34
CA TYR A 259 -0.45 22.09 -5.85
C TYR A 259 0.32 21.22 -6.85
N GLY A 260 1.64 21.39 -6.93
CA GLY A 260 2.53 20.38 -7.50
C GLY A 260 2.35 19.99 -8.97
N SER A 261 1.73 20.84 -9.79
CA SER A 261 1.47 20.47 -11.18
C SER A 261 2.74 20.36 -12.02
N GLY A 262 2.81 19.33 -12.88
CA GLY A 262 3.65 19.36 -14.08
C GLY A 262 4.99 18.63 -14.02
N GLY A 263 5.09 17.52 -13.29
CA GLY A 263 6.30 16.68 -13.34
C GLY A 263 6.08 15.24 -12.88
N ASP A 264 7.03 14.39 -13.26
CA ASP A 264 7.07 12.99 -12.82
C ASP A 264 7.50 12.89 -11.34
N ILE A 265 7.06 11.84 -10.67
CA ILE A 265 7.58 11.45 -9.36
C ILE A 265 8.16 10.05 -9.44
N HIS A 266 9.41 9.88 -9.00
CA HIS A 266 9.99 8.55 -8.96
C HIS A 266 11.04 8.33 -7.88
N ASN A 267 11.27 7.07 -7.52
CA ASN A 267 12.28 6.66 -6.55
C ASN A 267 12.04 7.30 -5.19
N ILE A 268 10.86 7.05 -4.63
CA ILE A 268 10.45 7.52 -3.32
C ILE A 268 10.36 6.32 -2.39
N VAL A 269 10.97 6.44 -1.21
CA VAL A 269 10.94 5.38 -0.21
C VAL A 269 10.39 5.95 1.09
N PHE A 270 9.35 5.32 1.63
CA PHE A 270 8.86 5.52 2.99
C PHE A 270 9.20 4.26 3.79
N ASP A 271 10.11 4.38 4.75
CA ASP A 271 10.73 3.23 5.42
C ASP A 271 10.70 3.37 6.94
N GLY A 272 10.07 2.42 7.62
CA GLY A 272 10.05 2.37 9.08
C GLY A 272 9.18 3.47 9.70
N GLY A 273 8.23 3.06 10.53
CA GLY A 273 7.42 4.02 11.28
C GLY A 273 6.13 3.44 11.82
N SER A 274 5.50 4.20 12.71
CA SER A 274 4.18 3.88 13.25
C SER A 274 3.38 5.15 13.40
N VAL A 275 2.37 5.32 12.55
CA VAL A 275 1.53 6.52 12.51
C VAL A 275 0.08 6.12 12.80
N THR A 276 -0.53 6.75 13.79
CA THR A 276 -1.96 6.62 14.06
C THR A 276 -2.74 7.59 13.18
N ASN A 277 -3.55 7.06 12.29
CA ASN A 277 -4.46 7.85 11.47
C ASN A 277 -5.81 8.07 12.17
N LEU A 278 -6.15 9.33 12.39
CA LEU A 278 -7.43 9.75 12.97
C LEU A 278 -8.48 10.08 11.89
N GLY A 279 -8.08 10.12 10.62
CA GLY A 279 -8.89 10.41 9.44
C GLY A 279 -9.28 9.17 8.63
N ILE A 280 -9.56 9.39 7.34
CA ILE A 280 -10.05 8.36 6.41
C ILE A 280 -8.95 7.76 5.53
N GLY A 281 -7.87 8.52 5.32
CA GLY A 281 -6.81 8.23 4.36
C GLY A 281 -5.83 7.14 4.78
N GLY A 282 -4.81 6.91 3.98
CA GLY A 282 -3.81 5.89 4.23
C GLY A 282 -2.51 6.22 3.50
N LEU A 283 -1.76 5.18 3.12
CA LEU A 283 -0.72 5.35 2.10
C LEU A 283 -1.40 5.77 0.79
N ARG A 284 -0.85 6.73 0.05
CA ARG A 284 -1.49 7.16 -1.21
C ARG A 284 -0.52 7.45 -2.33
N THR A 285 -0.85 6.99 -3.53
CA THR A 285 -0.26 7.45 -4.79
C THR A 285 -1.36 8.05 -5.68
N THR A 286 -1.18 9.27 -6.17
CA THR A 286 -2.20 9.96 -6.99
C THR A 286 -1.57 10.50 -8.28
N PRO A 287 -1.52 9.70 -9.34
CA PRO A 287 -1.06 10.14 -10.65
C PRO A 287 -2.15 10.92 -11.40
N GLU A 288 -1.73 11.88 -12.22
CA GLU A 288 -2.57 12.50 -13.25
C GLU A 288 -2.03 12.16 -14.64
N GLY A 289 -2.93 11.85 -15.57
CA GLY A 289 -2.53 11.43 -16.92
C GLY A 289 -1.59 12.44 -17.59
N GLY A 290 -0.49 11.93 -18.16
CA GLY A 290 0.62 12.72 -18.68
C GLY A 290 1.80 12.90 -17.71
N ASN A 291 1.65 12.52 -16.44
CA ASN A 291 2.72 12.52 -15.44
C ASN A 291 2.91 11.10 -14.88
N THR A 292 4.16 10.69 -14.72
CA THR A 292 4.50 9.36 -14.23
C THR A 292 4.68 9.35 -12.71
N ILE A 293 4.12 8.35 -12.02
CA ILE A 293 4.50 7.93 -10.67
C ILE A 293 5.08 6.52 -10.77
N ARG A 294 6.37 6.36 -10.41
CA ARG A 294 7.01 5.04 -10.42
C ARG A 294 8.09 4.82 -9.36
N ASN A 295 8.43 3.57 -9.06
CA ASN A 295 9.42 3.21 -8.06
C ASN A 295 9.10 3.83 -6.70
N ILE A 296 7.90 3.55 -6.20
CA ILE A 296 7.44 4.00 -4.87
C ILE A 296 7.47 2.80 -3.94
N VAL A 297 8.16 2.93 -2.82
CA VAL A 297 8.30 1.86 -1.82
C VAL A 297 7.72 2.35 -0.50
N PHE A 298 6.82 1.55 0.06
CA PHE A 298 6.36 1.65 1.43
C PHE A 298 6.87 0.40 2.16
N SER A 299 7.82 0.57 3.08
CA SER A 299 8.47 -0.52 3.80
C SER A 299 8.39 -0.35 5.32
N ASP A 300 8.10 -1.45 6.03
CA ASP A 300 8.15 -1.50 7.51
C ASP A 300 7.27 -0.42 8.20
N LEU A 301 6.12 -0.10 7.63
CA LEU A 301 5.18 0.89 8.15
C LEU A 301 4.02 0.25 8.91
N THR A 302 3.69 0.78 10.09
CA THR A 302 2.43 0.48 10.79
C THR A 302 1.48 1.67 10.67
N ILE A 303 0.33 1.47 10.02
CA ILE A 303 -0.73 2.48 9.92
C ILE A 303 -1.86 2.12 10.87
N GLU A 304 -1.80 2.67 12.09
CA GLU A 304 -2.81 2.45 13.12
C GLU A 304 -4.05 3.34 12.91
N GLY A 305 -5.11 3.09 13.68
CA GLY A 305 -6.37 3.82 13.58
C GLY A 305 -7.46 2.95 12.97
N THR A 306 -8.47 3.56 12.34
CA THR A 306 -9.47 2.85 11.52
C THR A 306 -9.69 3.58 10.19
N PRO A 307 -8.64 3.76 9.36
CA PRO A 307 -8.79 4.38 8.06
C PRO A 307 -9.79 3.60 7.20
N ASP A 308 -10.51 4.32 6.33
CA ASP A 308 -11.39 3.65 5.37
C ASP A 308 -10.55 2.88 4.34
N ILE A 309 -9.37 3.41 4.00
CA ILE A 309 -8.46 2.83 3.02
C ILE A 309 -7.04 2.80 3.61
N GLY A 310 -6.45 1.61 3.77
CA GLY A 310 -5.07 1.47 4.25
C GLY A 310 -4.04 2.00 3.24
N CYS A 311 -4.23 1.70 1.96
CA CYS A 311 -3.42 2.13 0.83
C CYS A 311 -4.31 2.41 -0.39
N GLN A 312 -4.18 3.60 -0.96
CA GLN A 312 -4.92 4.05 -2.13
C GLN A 312 -3.98 4.20 -3.33
N LEU A 313 -4.22 3.41 -4.38
CA LEU A 313 -3.49 3.43 -5.64
C LEU A 313 -4.33 4.18 -6.68
N GLY A 314 -4.08 5.47 -6.81
CA GLY A 314 -4.83 6.34 -7.70
C GLY A 314 -5.87 7.20 -6.98
N TRP A 315 -6.62 7.95 -7.78
CA TRP A 315 -7.80 8.66 -7.28
C TRP A 315 -8.85 8.78 -8.37
N ALA A 316 -10.10 8.40 -8.04
CA ALA A 316 -11.19 8.41 -9.00
C ALA A 316 -11.53 9.82 -9.51
N ASN A 317 -11.11 10.86 -8.79
CA ASN A 317 -11.37 12.26 -9.14
C ASN A 317 -10.19 12.95 -9.84
N THR A 318 -9.13 12.23 -10.23
CA THR A 318 -8.10 12.85 -11.08
C THR A 318 -8.72 13.34 -12.39
N PRO A 319 -8.29 14.50 -12.94
CA PRO A 319 -8.94 15.11 -14.11
C PRO A 319 -8.82 14.21 -15.32
N THR A 320 -7.67 13.55 -15.42
CA THR A 320 -7.29 12.56 -16.41
C THR A 320 -6.71 11.36 -15.69
N GLN A 321 -7.33 10.19 -15.88
CA GLN A 321 -6.77 8.93 -15.41
C GLN A 321 -5.43 8.66 -16.11
N PRO A 322 -4.42 8.13 -15.41
CA PRO A 322 -3.14 7.78 -16.01
C PRO A 322 -3.27 6.61 -17.00
N ALA A 323 -2.33 6.52 -17.93
CA ALA A 323 -2.06 5.27 -18.64
C ALA A 323 -1.40 4.24 -17.71
N LEU A 324 -1.43 2.97 -18.10
CA LEU A 324 -0.92 1.86 -17.30
C LEU A 324 0.60 1.94 -17.03
N ASP A 325 1.34 2.57 -17.93
CA ASP A 325 2.79 2.83 -17.85
C ASP A 325 3.13 4.16 -17.13
N GLU A 326 2.14 4.97 -16.79
CA GLU A 326 2.31 6.22 -16.04
C GLU A 326 2.16 6.00 -14.52
N HIS A 327 1.64 4.86 -14.07
CA HIS A 327 1.53 4.54 -12.65
C HIS A 327 1.98 3.10 -12.43
N GLN A 328 3.21 2.93 -11.96
CA GLN A 328 3.81 1.60 -11.96
C GLN A 328 4.88 1.40 -10.88
N GLN A 329 5.31 0.16 -10.66
CA GLN A 329 6.45 -0.16 -9.79
C GLN A 329 6.22 0.35 -8.36
N ILE A 330 5.10 -0.09 -7.77
CA ILE A 330 4.71 0.25 -6.41
C ILE A 330 4.95 -0.96 -5.52
N VAL A 331 5.70 -0.80 -4.43
CA VAL A 331 6.05 -1.86 -3.50
C VAL A 331 5.48 -1.52 -2.12
N ILE A 332 4.75 -2.46 -1.54
CA ILE A 332 4.23 -2.41 -0.16
C ILE A 332 4.82 -3.63 0.54
N ASP A 333 5.84 -3.43 1.38
CA ASP A 333 6.65 -4.49 1.97
C ASP A 333 6.68 -4.37 3.49
N GLY A 334 6.55 -5.47 4.23
CA GLY A 334 6.64 -5.43 5.70
C GLY A 334 5.59 -4.53 6.39
N CYS A 335 4.50 -4.16 5.71
CA CYS A 335 3.54 -3.18 6.22
C CYS A 335 2.46 -3.84 7.11
N GLU A 336 2.05 -3.12 8.16
CA GLU A 336 0.97 -3.52 9.04
C GLU A 336 -0.23 -2.56 8.95
N PHE A 337 -1.42 -3.14 8.72
CA PHE A 337 -2.71 -2.44 8.76
C PHE A 337 -3.60 -3.08 9.84
N PRO A 338 -3.45 -2.70 11.12
CA PRO A 338 -4.12 -3.37 12.24
C PRO A 338 -5.65 -3.27 12.20
N ASP A 339 -6.19 -2.28 11.49
CA ASP A 339 -7.63 -2.09 11.26
C ASP A 339 -7.87 -1.17 10.05
N SER A 340 -8.61 -1.62 9.04
CA SER A 340 -9.09 -0.77 7.94
C SER A 340 -10.44 -1.24 7.38
N THR A 341 -11.18 -0.39 6.69
CA THR A 341 -12.34 -0.89 5.91
C THR A 341 -11.82 -1.69 4.72
N LYS A 342 -10.96 -1.07 3.90
CA LYS A 342 -10.26 -1.68 2.78
C LYS A 342 -8.77 -1.56 2.99
N VAL A 343 -8.00 -2.60 2.69
CA VAL A 343 -6.53 -2.51 2.81
C VAL A 343 -5.94 -1.79 1.61
N ILE A 344 -6.24 -2.24 0.40
CA ILE A 344 -5.79 -1.66 -0.86
C ILE A 344 -7.00 -1.30 -1.70
N GLN A 345 -7.11 -0.03 -2.09
CA GLN A 345 -8.09 0.45 -3.07
C GLN A 345 -7.37 0.97 -4.29
N GLN A 346 -7.68 0.40 -5.46
CA GLN A 346 -7.15 0.85 -6.73
C GLN A 346 -8.20 1.65 -7.49
N ASP A 347 -7.90 2.93 -7.68
CA ASP A 347 -8.77 3.96 -8.25
C ASP A 347 -8.29 4.48 -9.60
N SER A 348 -7.08 4.11 -10.02
CA SER A 348 -6.50 4.46 -11.32
C SER A 348 -5.75 3.27 -11.92
N PRO A 349 -5.55 3.22 -13.26
CA PRO A 349 -4.71 2.21 -13.86
C PRO A 349 -3.34 2.12 -13.18
N VAL A 350 -2.85 0.90 -12.93
CA VAL A 350 -1.56 0.67 -12.27
C VAL A 350 -0.93 -0.64 -12.72
N SER A 351 0.40 -0.68 -12.88
CA SER A 351 1.14 -1.91 -13.19
C SER A 351 2.30 -2.19 -12.24
N HIS A 352 2.80 -3.43 -12.21
CA HIS A 352 3.98 -3.81 -11.43
C HIS A 352 3.84 -3.46 -9.94
N VAL A 353 2.76 -3.96 -9.31
CA VAL A 353 2.53 -3.75 -7.87
C VAL A 353 2.95 -4.99 -7.10
N THR A 354 3.86 -4.83 -6.13
CA THR A 354 4.25 -5.91 -5.23
C THR A 354 3.75 -5.62 -3.83
N VAL A 355 3.08 -6.59 -3.22
CA VAL A 355 2.72 -6.57 -1.80
C VAL A 355 3.36 -7.78 -1.14
N SER A 356 4.32 -7.54 -0.26
CA SER A 356 5.08 -8.58 0.43
C SER A 356 5.07 -8.42 1.95
N ASP A 357 5.19 -9.54 2.67
CA ASP A 357 5.36 -9.58 4.14
C ASP A 357 4.35 -8.67 4.89
N THR A 358 3.11 -8.59 4.38
CA THR A 358 2.12 -7.62 4.82
C THR A 358 1.07 -8.27 5.71
N HIS A 359 0.80 -7.66 6.86
CA HIS A 359 -0.22 -8.09 7.81
C HIS A 359 -1.39 -7.11 7.83
N ALA A 360 -2.61 -7.58 7.59
CA ALA A 360 -3.75 -6.67 7.55
C ALA A 360 -5.02 -7.25 8.18
N ARG A 361 -5.78 -6.39 8.85
CA ARG A 361 -7.13 -6.68 9.33
C ARG A 361 -8.12 -5.72 8.70
N PHE A 362 -9.19 -6.27 8.10
CA PHE A 362 -10.14 -5.45 7.36
C PHE A 362 -11.60 -5.86 7.54
N SER A 363 -12.53 -4.93 7.27
CA SER A 363 -13.98 -5.21 7.34
C SER A 363 -14.72 -5.30 6.00
N ALA A 364 -14.12 -4.86 4.89
CA ALA A 364 -14.72 -4.95 3.55
C ALA A 364 -13.88 -5.80 2.59
N SER A 365 -12.66 -5.39 2.26
CA SER A 365 -11.81 -6.14 1.32
C SER A 365 -10.33 -5.89 1.54
N PHE A 366 -9.49 -6.89 1.23
CA PHE A 366 -8.05 -6.66 1.16
C PHE A 366 -7.71 -5.84 -0.09
N TRP A 367 -8.14 -6.26 -1.27
CA TRP A 367 -7.93 -5.52 -2.52
C TRP A 367 -9.27 -5.19 -3.19
N SER A 368 -9.48 -3.93 -3.56
CA SER A 368 -10.65 -3.45 -4.30
C SER A 368 -10.24 -2.72 -5.57
N GLN A 369 -10.61 -3.26 -6.73
CA GLN A 369 -10.38 -2.65 -8.04
C GLN A 369 -11.64 -1.90 -8.54
N ASN A 370 -11.52 -0.61 -8.85
CA ASN A 370 -12.62 0.21 -9.38
C ASN A 370 -12.63 0.26 -10.93
N GLU A 371 -12.71 -0.92 -11.57
CA GLU A 371 -12.82 -1.11 -13.03
C GLU A 371 -11.64 -0.60 -13.88
N ASN A 372 -10.55 -0.13 -13.26
CA ASN A 372 -9.37 0.39 -13.93
C ASN A 372 -8.33 -0.70 -14.21
N ALA A 373 -7.61 -0.63 -15.33
CA ALA A 373 -6.65 -1.65 -15.73
C ALA A 373 -5.57 -1.92 -14.66
N LEU A 374 -5.27 -3.20 -14.45
CA LEU A 374 -4.29 -3.69 -13.50
C LEU A 374 -3.36 -4.66 -14.24
N SER A 375 -2.04 -4.56 -14.03
CA SER A 375 -1.07 -5.48 -14.64
C SER A 375 0.07 -5.83 -13.70
N ASP A 376 0.57 -7.06 -13.77
CA ASP A 376 1.77 -7.52 -13.07
C ASP A 376 1.71 -7.25 -11.55
N VAL A 377 0.68 -7.77 -10.90
CA VAL A 377 0.52 -7.70 -9.44
C VAL A 377 1.10 -8.96 -8.82
N THR A 378 1.90 -8.80 -7.77
CA THR A 378 2.43 -9.91 -6.96
C THR A 378 2.00 -9.71 -5.51
N LEU A 379 1.37 -10.73 -4.94
CA LEU A 379 1.16 -10.87 -3.50
C LEU A 379 2.08 -11.97 -2.99
N ASP A 380 3.03 -11.67 -2.10
CA ASP A 380 4.00 -12.63 -1.55
C ASP A 380 3.92 -12.63 -0.01
N THR A 381 3.59 -13.75 0.61
CA THR A 381 3.58 -13.88 2.08
C THR A 381 2.71 -12.81 2.75
N VAL A 382 1.39 -12.88 2.49
CA VAL A 382 0.41 -11.90 3.00
C VAL A 382 -0.53 -12.57 4.02
N ASP A 383 -0.54 -12.06 5.25
CA ASP A 383 -1.39 -12.55 6.34
C ASP A 383 -2.59 -11.62 6.59
N LEU A 384 -3.78 -12.18 6.44
CA LEU A 384 -5.03 -11.42 6.37
C LEU A 384 -6.06 -11.88 7.40
N LEU A 385 -6.64 -10.93 8.11
CA LEU A 385 -7.71 -11.17 9.08
C LEU A 385 -8.98 -10.40 8.72
N GLY A 386 -9.95 -11.07 8.11
CA GLY A 386 -11.26 -10.50 7.79
C GLY A 386 -12.18 -10.40 9.00
N ARG A 387 -12.95 -9.30 9.11
CA ARG A 387 -14.00 -9.10 10.13
C ARG A 387 -15.30 -8.63 9.48
N ASN A 388 -16.40 -8.71 10.23
CA ASN A 388 -17.68 -8.08 9.86
C ASN A 388 -18.20 -8.44 8.45
N ASN A 389 -17.96 -9.67 8.00
CA ASN A 389 -18.41 -10.17 6.70
C ASN A 389 -17.84 -9.37 5.51
N PRO A 390 -16.52 -9.49 5.24
CA PRO A 390 -15.90 -8.82 4.11
C PRO A 390 -16.55 -9.30 2.80
N SER A 391 -16.69 -8.38 1.84
CA SER A 391 -17.29 -8.62 0.52
C SER A 391 -16.43 -9.55 -0.35
N GLY A 392 -15.13 -9.65 -0.05
CA GLY A 392 -14.14 -10.54 -0.66
C GLY A 392 -12.73 -10.22 -0.16
N ILE A 393 -11.75 -11.07 -0.45
CA ILE A 393 -10.34 -10.73 -0.20
C ILE A 393 -9.83 -9.89 -1.37
N VAL A 394 -9.99 -10.37 -2.61
CA VAL A 394 -9.50 -9.69 -3.83
C VAL A 394 -10.65 -9.44 -4.80
N GLY A 395 -11.19 -8.22 -4.82
CA GLY A 395 -12.25 -7.81 -5.72
C GLY A 395 -11.72 -7.20 -7.01
N ILE A 396 -11.60 -8.00 -8.07
CA ILE A 396 -11.27 -7.53 -9.44
C ILE A 396 -12.60 -7.26 -10.18
N ASN A 397 -12.88 -6.01 -10.58
CA ASN A 397 -14.08 -5.62 -11.35
C ASN A 397 -13.77 -5.12 -12.78
N GLY A 398 -12.52 -5.15 -13.22
CA GLY A 398 -12.07 -4.72 -14.55
C GLY A 398 -11.08 -5.71 -15.17
N THR A 399 -10.09 -5.21 -15.90
CA THR A 399 -9.02 -6.05 -16.47
C THR A 399 -7.85 -6.16 -15.48
N ALA A 400 -7.39 -7.38 -15.26
CA ALA A 400 -6.18 -7.73 -14.52
C ALA A 400 -5.35 -8.72 -15.35
N ASP A 401 -4.12 -8.34 -15.70
CA ASP A 401 -3.16 -9.17 -16.42
C ASP A 401 -1.99 -9.51 -15.47
N GLY A 402 -1.58 -10.76 -15.33
CA GLY A 402 -0.49 -11.13 -14.42
C GLY A 402 -0.78 -10.86 -12.94
N PHE A 403 -1.83 -11.46 -12.37
CA PHE A 403 -2.13 -11.37 -10.93
C PHE A 403 -1.62 -12.60 -10.19
N ASP A 404 -0.38 -12.52 -9.69
CA ASP A 404 0.32 -13.59 -9.02
C ASP A 404 0.16 -13.54 -7.50
N ILE A 405 -0.05 -14.70 -6.89
CA ILE A 405 -0.18 -14.89 -5.44
C ILE A 405 0.75 -16.02 -5.02
N ASP A 406 1.59 -15.80 -4.01
CA ASP A 406 2.45 -16.80 -3.40
C ASP A 406 2.38 -16.65 -1.87
N GLY A 407 1.98 -17.69 -1.14
CA GLY A 407 1.97 -17.66 0.33
C GLY A 407 0.90 -16.75 0.99
N LEU A 408 -0.29 -16.61 0.39
CA LEU A 408 -1.39 -15.87 1.02
C LEU A 408 -2.09 -16.71 2.11
N THR A 409 -2.18 -16.17 3.33
CA THR A 409 -3.00 -16.75 4.40
C THR A 409 -4.14 -15.80 4.77
N PHE A 410 -5.37 -16.31 4.76
CA PHE A 410 -6.54 -15.58 5.21
C PHE A 410 -7.31 -16.32 6.29
N GLU A 411 -7.66 -15.60 7.34
CA GLU A 411 -8.52 -16.07 8.43
C GLU A 411 -9.70 -15.12 8.64
N MET A 412 -10.89 -15.68 8.86
CA MET A 412 -12.05 -14.92 9.29
C MET A 412 -12.12 -14.87 10.81
N ALA A 413 -12.02 -13.68 11.40
CA ALA A 413 -12.28 -13.47 12.81
C ALA A 413 -13.79 -13.32 13.08
N ASP A 414 -14.32 -14.14 13.99
CA ASP A 414 -15.59 -13.93 14.72
C ASP A 414 -16.77 -13.40 13.89
N SER A 415 -17.25 -14.15 12.88
CA SER A 415 -18.49 -13.79 12.17
C SER A 415 -19.67 -14.66 12.60
N THR A 416 -20.66 -14.05 13.26
CA THR A 416 -22.00 -14.66 13.42
C THR A 416 -22.80 -14.65 12.12
N GLU A 417 -22.38 -13.83 11.16
CA GLU A 417 -23.00 -13.70 9.84
C GLU A 417 -22.23 -14.48 8.78
N LEU A 418 -22.94 -14.91 7.73
CA LEU A 418 -22.40 -15.68 6.62
C LEU A 418 -21.44 -14.80 5.80
N PRO A 419 -20.13 -15.10 5.76
CA PRO A 419 -19.22 -14.51 4.81
C PRO A 419 -19.79 -14.61 3.41
N THR A 420 -19.77 -13.52 2.66
CA THR A 420 -19.62 -13.67 1.21
C THR A 420 -18.21 -14.21 1.01
N GLY A 421 -18.06 -15.54 0.89
CA GLY A 421 -16.76 -16.23 0.79
C GLY A 421 -15.79 -15.57 -0.18
N LEU A 422 -14.50 -15.92 -0.12
CA LEU A 422 -13.48 -15.28 -0.95
C LEU A 422 -13.91 -15.27 -2.43
N GLN A 423 -14.23 -14.05 -2.88
CA GLN A 423 -14.48 -13.72 -4.25
C GLN A 423 -13.14 -13.19 -4.76
N VAL A 424 -12.45 -13.95 -5.61
CA VAL A 424 -11.18 -13.51 -6.22
C VAL A 424 -11.44 -12.79 -7.55
N VAL A 425 -12.59 -13.05 -8.18
CA VAL A 425 -12.96 -12.41 -9.46
C VAL A 425 -14.39 -11.89 -9.38
N GLY A 426 -14.52 -10.57 -9.53
CA GLY A 426 -15.76 -9.82 -9.53
C GLY A 426 -16.56 -9.98 -10.82
N THR A 427 -17.80 -9.49 -10.78
CA THR A 427 -18.72 -9.53 -11.91
C THR A 427 -18.26 -8.56 -12.99
N ALA A 428 -17.76 -9.10 -14.10
CA ALA A 428 -17.22 -8.48 -15.32
C ALA A 428 -15.68 -8.40 -15.44
N ALA A 429 -14.93 -9.13 -14.61
CA ALA A 429 -13.48 -9.09 -14.67
C ALA A 429 -12.87 -9.91 -15.82
N ASN A 430 -11.77 -9.39 -16.38
CA ASN A 430 -10.91 -10.15 -17.29
C ASN A 430 -9.61 -10.44 -16.54
N LEU A 431 -9.38 -11.70 -16.19
CA LEU A 431 -8.16 -12.18 -15.57
C LEU A 431 -7.33 -12.93 -16.62
N THR A 432 -6.09 -12.51 -16.85
CA THR A 432 -5.18 -13.18 -17.79
C THR A 432 -3.85 -13.52 -17.12
N ASP A 433 -3.25 -14.64 -17.53
CA ASP A 433 -1.89 -15.09 -17.21
C ASP A 433 -1.53 -14.97 -15.72
N SER A 434 -2.33 -15.58 -14.83
CA SER A 434 -2.24 -15.43 -13.38
C SER A 434 -1.88 -16.73 -12.67
N THR A 435 -0.97 -16.69 -11.69
CA THR A 435 -0.53 -17.87 -10.94
C THR A 435 -0.73 -17.72 -9.44
N TRP A 436 -1.42 -18.65 -8.80
CA TRP A 436 -1.62 -18.68 -7.34
C TRP A 436 -0.95 -19.90 -6.72
N ARG A 437 -0.12 -19.70 -5.71
CA ARG A 437 0.63 -20.72 -5.00
C ARG A 437 0.43 -20.59 -3.49
N ASP A 438 0.35 -21.73 -2.81
CA ASP A 438 0.36 -21.82 -1.34
C ASP A 438 -0.71 -20.92 -0.67
N VAL A 439 -1.92 -20.91 -1.24
CA VAL A 439 -3.05 -20.11 -0.76
C VAL A 439 -3.79 -20.84 0.35
N THR A 440 -3.80 -20.28 1.57
CA THR A 440 -4.54 -20.81 2.71
C THR A 440 -5.72 -19.92 3.08
N ILE A 441 -6.93 -20.49 3.17
CA ILE A 441 -8.15 -19.77 3.53
C ILE A 441 -8.86 -20.53 4.63
N LYS A 442 -9.04 -19.88 5.78
CA LYS A 442 -9.72 -20.41 6.96
C LYS A 442 -10.96 -19.59 7.27
N THR A 443 -12.09 -20.26 7.42
CA THR A 443 -13.34 -19.62 7.84
C THR A 443 -14.19 -20.55 8.66
N ASP A 444 -15.01 -20.00 9.56
CA ASP A 444 -15.96 -20.77 10.36
C ASP A 444 -17.35 -20.82 9.72
N ASN A 445 -17.54 -20.20 8.55
CA ASN A 445 -18.83 -20.18 7.87
C ASN A 445 -18.66 -19.79 6.40
N LEU A 446 -19.24 -20.52 5.45
CA LEU A 446 -19.10 -20.22 4.01
C LEU A 446 -20.36 -19.70 3.31
N GLY A 447 -21.48 -19.63 4.02
CA GLY A 447 -22.74 -19.29 3.37
C GLY A 447 -23.02 -20.16 2.14
N ALA A 448 -23.46 -19.55 1.06
CA ALA A 448 -23.75 -20.21 -0.22
C ALA A 448 -22.70 -19.94 -1.31
N ARG A 449 -21.62 -19.21 -0.98
CA ARG A 449 -20.57 -18.83 -1.93
C ARG A 449 -19.40 -19.82 -1.93
N GLY A 450 -18.56 -19.69 -2.94
CA GLY A 450 -17.27 -20.40 -3.02
C GLY A 450 -16.24 -19.81 -2.04
N MET A 451 -15.28 -20.61 -1.59
CA MET A 451 -14.02 -20.07 -1.03
C MET A 451 -13.16 -19.47 -2.14
N ILE A 452 -13.18 -20.06 -3.32
CA ILE A 452 -12.67 -19.44 -4.53
C ILE A 452 -13.85 -19.36 -5.49
N GLU A 453 -14.31 -18.14 -5.76
CA GLU A 453 -15.39 -17.88 -6.73
C GLU A 453 -14.86 -17.08 -7.93
N LEU A 454 -14.96 -17.68 -9.12
CA LEU A 454 -14.75 -17.01 -10.40
C LEU A 454 -16.10 -16.83 -11.07
N ARG A 455 -16.52 -15.58 -11.27
CA ARG A 455 -17.88 -15.25 -11.68
C ARG A 455 -17.90 -14.18 -12.76
N ASP A 456 -18.67 -14.43 -13.82
CA ASP A 456 -19.05 -13.44 -14.84
C ASP A 456 -17.82 -12.66 -15.37
N GLY A 457 -17.09 -13.15 -16.39
CA GLY A 457 -15.84 -12.51 -16.84
C GLY A 457 -15.08 -13.35 -17.84
N SER A 458 -13.86 -12.97 -18.23
CA SER A 458 -12.94 -13.84 -18.98
C SER A 458 -11.79 -14.26 -18.07
N VAL A 459 -11.51 -15.56 -17.97
CA VAL A 459 -10.34 -16.08 -17.27
C VAL A 459 -9.50 -16.87 -18.27
N THR A 460 -8.27 -16.42 -18.51
CA THR A 460 -7.33 -17.08 -19.43
C THR A 460 -6.01 -17.36 -18.72
N GLY A 461 -5.53 -18.59 -18.75
CA GLY A 461 -4.23 -18.94 -18.15
C GLY A 461 -4.17 -18.74 -16.64
N LEU A 462 -5.16 -19.26 -15.90
CA LEU A 462 -5.14 -19.26 -14.43
C LEU A 462 -4.58 -20.58 -13.91
N ASP A 463 -3.46 -20.53 -13.20
CA ASP A 463 -2.84 -21.68 -12.56
C ASP A 463 -2.93 -21.58 -11.02
N ILE A 464 -3.52 -22.56 -10.34
CA ILE A 464 -3.60 -22.63 -8.87
C ILE A 464 -2.83 -23.85 -8.39
N HIS A 465 -1.85 -23.68 -7.50
CA HIS A 465 -1.03 -24.74 -6.94
C HIS A 465 -1.05 -24.71 -5.40
N GLY A 466 -1.40 -25.81 -4.75
CA GLY A 466 -1.26 -25.94 -3.30
C GLY A 466 -2.21 -25.04 -2.51
N ALA A 467 -3.51 -25.07 -2.80
CA ALA A 467 -4.50 -24.29 -2.07
C ALA A 467 -5.10 -25.10 -0.90
N ASP A 468 -5.05 -24.57 0.32
CA ASP A 468 -5.63 -25.16 1.53
C ASP A 468 -6.87 -24.38 1.99
N LEU A 469 -8.04 -24.98 1.75
CA LEU A 469 -9.37 -24.40 1.97
C LEU A 469 -10.06 -25.04 3.18
N ILE A 470 -10.11 -24.35 4.30
CA ILE A 470 -10.57 -24.89 5.58
C ILE A 470 -11.85 -24.18 6.04
N ASN A 471 -12.96 -24.92 6.12
CA ASN A 471 -14.18 -24.46 6.77
C ASN A 471 -14.32 -25.10 8.16
N ASN A 472 -14.25 -24.37 9.27
CA ASN A 472 -14.53 -24.96 10.60
C ASN A 472 -16.03 -24.97 10.94
N GLY A 473 -16.86 -24.40 10.08
CA GLY A 473 -18.30 -24.23 10.27
C GLY A 473 -19.16 -25.48 10.04
N PRO A 474 -20.50 -25.34 10.01
CA PRO A 474 -21.34 -26.38 9.42
C PRO A 474 -20.95 -26.61 7.95
N THR A 475 -21.13 -27.84 7.45
CA THR A 475 -20.92 -28.20 6.03
C THR A 475 -21.90 -27.45 5.13
N THR A 476 -21.61 -26.19 4.83
CA THR A 476 -22.26 -25.32 3.86
C THR A 476 -21.18 -24.78 2.91
N GLY A 477 -21.57 -24.09 1.84
CA GLY A 477 -20.61 -23.50 0.91
C GLY A 477 -19.94 -24.45 -0.09
N GLN A 478 -19.08 -23.85 -0.91
CA GLN A 478 -18.40 -24.48 -2.04
C GLN A 478 -16.90 -24.19 -1.92
N ALA A 479 -16.00 -25.14 -2.23
CA ALA A 479 -14.56 -24.85 -2.16
C ALA A 479 -14.14 -23.99 -3.37
N LEU A 480 -14.32 -24.50 -4.58
CA LEU A 480 -14.11 -23.79 -5.85
C LEU A 480 -15.42 -23.69 -6.63
N ARG A 481 -15.76 -22.50 -7.13
CA ARG A 481 -16.95 -22.25 -7.95
C ARG A 481 -16.61 -21.43 -9.20
N LEU A 482 -16.85 -22.01 -10.37
CA LEU A 482 -16.87 -21.35 -11.67
C LEU A 482 -18.33 -21.11 -12.06
N ARG A 483 -18.76 -19.86 -12.24
CA ARG A 483 -20.17 -19.55 -12.51
C ARG A 483 -20.42 -18.35 -13.40
N GLY A 484 -21.69 -18.25 -13.81
CA GLY A 484 -22.18 -17.11 -14.58
C GLY A 484 -22.00 -17.30 -16.08
N SER A 485 -21.98 -16.20 -16.82
CA SER A 485 -21.80 -16.21 -18.29
C SER A 485 -20.34 -15.97 -18.72
N GLY A 486 -19.38 -16.34 -17.87
CA GLY A 486 -17.96 -16.11 -18.11
C GLY A 486 -17.36 -17.00 -19.19
N THR A 487 -16.24 -16.56 -19.76
CA THR A 487 -15.38 -17.32 -20.67
C THR A 487 -14.17 -17.84 -19.89
N TYR A 488 -13.86 -19.12 -20.03
CA TYR A 488 -12.72 -19.76 -19.34
C TYR A 488 -11.83 -20.48 -20.36
N ASP A 489 -10.54 -20.15 -20.37
CA ASP A 489 -9.56 -20.61 -21.35
C ASP A 489 -8.22 -20.96 -20.67
N GLY A 490 -8.03 -22.23 -20.29
CA GLY A 490 -6.83 -22.64 -19.56
C GLY A 490 -6.93 -22.30 -18.07
N VAL A 491 -7.76 -23.04 -17.34
CA VAL A 491 -7.79 -22.99 -15.88
C VAL A 491 -7.20 -24.29 -15.36
N TYR A 492 -6.10 -24.21 -14.63
CA TYR A 492 -5.42 -25.34 -14.02
C TYR A 492 -5.46 -25.21 -12.50
N VAL A 493 -5.82 -26.28 -11.81
CA VAL A 493 -5.78 -26.37 -10.35
C VAL A 493 -5.03 -27.64 -9.98
N ASP A 494 -4.06 -27.57 -9.08
CA ASP A 494 -3.31 -28.72 -8.59
C ASP A 494 -3.08 -28.63 -7.09
N GLY A 495 -3.18 -29.75 -6.39
CA GLY A 495 -2.92 -29.81 -4.95
C GLY A 495 -3.94 -29.05 -4.08
N LEU A 496 -5.21 -29.03 -4.46
CA LEU A 496 -6.27 -28.38 -3.68
C LEU A 496 -6.70 -29.24 -2.47
N THR A 497 -6.51 -28.79 -1.23
CA THR A 497 -7.14 -29.39 -0.05
C THR A 497 -8.43 -28.65 0.31
N ALA A 498 -9.54 -29.37 0.48
CA ALA A 498 -10.78 -28.78 1.01
C ALA A 498 -11.28 -29.56 2.24
N ASP A 499 -11.43 -28.87 3.37
CA ASP A 499 -11.94 -29.42 4.63
C ASP A 499 -13.34 -28.89 4.93
N ASN A 500 -14.27 -29.81 5.23
CA ASN A 500 -15.60 -29.54 5.79
C ASN A 500 -16.48 -28.60 4.94
N THR A 501 -16.44 -28.77 3.62
CA THR A 501 -17.30 -28.08 2.65
C THR A 501 -18.51 -28.92 2.22
N LYS A 502 -19.61 -28.28 1.80
CA LYS A 502 -20.79 -28.98 1.25
C LYS A 502 -20.58 -29.44 -0.17
N TYR A 503 -20.09 -28.53 -1.03
CA TYR A 503 -19.66 -28.82 -2.40
C TYR A 503 -18.18 -28.52 -2.50
N GLN A 504 -17.43 -29.32 -3.25
CA GLN A 504 -15.98 -29.09 -3.36
C GLN A 504 -15.69 -28.28 -4.61
N VAL A 505 -16.14 -28.75 -5.77
CA VAL A 505 -16.02 -27.99 -7.02
C VAL A 505 -17.37 -27.90 -7.71
N VAL A 506 -17.72 -26.68 -8.11
CA VAL A 506 -18.93 -26.38 -8.86
C VAL A 506 -18.57 -25.62 -10.13
N VAL A 507 -18.90 -26.20 -11.28
CA VAL A 507 -18.82 -25.57 -12.60
C VAL A 507 -20.24 -25.45 -13.14
N GLU A 508 -20.79 -24.24 -13.18
CA GLU A 508 -22.18 -24.00 -13.57
C GLU A 508 -22.41 -24.13 -15.08
N SER A 509 -23.67 -24.36 -15.48
CA SER A 509 -24.07 -24.31 -16.88
C SER A 509 -24.11 -22.87 -17.37
N GLY A 510 -23.68 -22.62 -18.60
CA GLY A 510 -23.75 -21.27 -19.21
C GLY A 510 -22.41 -20.57 -19.31
N ILE A 511 -21.34 -21.17 -18.78
CA ILE A 511 -19.97 -20.73 -19.05
C ILE A 511 -19.57 -21.06 -20.49
N ALA A 512 -18.81 -20.18 -21.13
CA ALA A 512 -18.15 -20.45 -22.40
C ALA A 512 -16.76 -21.02 -22.12
N GLN A 513 -16.51 -22.27 -22.49
CA GLN A 513 -15.20 -22.88 -22.33
C GLN A 513 -14.46 -22.86 -23.67
N ASN A 514 -13.35 -22.11 -23.74
CA ASN A 514 -12.52 -21.99 -24.96
C ASN A 514 -11.24 -22.83 -24.88
N GLY A 515 -10.80 -23.17 -23.67
CA GLY A 515 -9.63 -24.00 -23.39
C GLY A 515 -9.88 -25.05 -22.32
N PRO A 516 -8.87 -25.83 -21.93
CA PRO A 516 -9.03 -26.85 -20.90
C PRO A 516 -9.31 -26.22 -19.53
N ILE A 517 -10.16 -26.89 -18.76
CA ILE A 517 -10.29 -26.70 -17.31
C ILE A 517 -9.81 -28.02 -16.70
N GLU A 518 -8.66 -27.99 -16.04
CA GLU A 518 -8.01 -29.15 -15.42
C GLU A 518 -7.92 -28.97 -13.91
N ILE A 519 -8.44 -29.93 -13.16
CA ILE A 519 -8.40 -29.92 -11.70
C ILE A 519 -7.76 -31.21 -11.22
N ASN A 520 -6.53 -31.11 -10.72
CA ASN A 520 -5.63 -32.18 -10.34
C ASN A 520 -5.37 -32.18 -8.82
N GLY A 521 -5.00 -33.34 -8.27
CA GLY A 521 -4.41 -33.41 -6.92
C GLY A 521 -5.32 -32.98 -5.75
N VAL A 522 -6.65 -33.03 -5.92
CA VAL A 522 -7.58 -32.53 -4.90
C VAL A 522 -7.73 -33.49 -3.72
N THR A 523 -7.45 -33.05 -2.49
CA THR A 523 -7.62 -33.80 -1.23
C THR A 523 -8.84 -33.30 -0.45
N PHE A 524 -9.63 -34.21 0.11
CA PHE A 524 -10.85 -33.87 0.87
C PHE A 524 -10.78 -34.34 2.31
N ARG A 525 -11.33 -33.52 3.22
CA ARG A 525 -11.46 -33.87 4.65
C ARG A 525 -12.86 -33.50 5.13
N ASN A 526 -13.49 -34.37 5.92
CA ASN A 526 -14.75 -34.12 6.64
C ASN A 526 -15.96 -33.55 5.84
N THR A 527 -16.19 -33.99 4.60
CA THR A 527 -17.20 -33.34 3.71
C THR A 527 -18.63 -33.87 3.83
N GLY A 528 -19.59 -33.04 3.43
CA GLY A 528 -21.01 -33.40 3.27
C GLY A 528 -21.32 -34.30 2.05
N SER A 529 -22.61 -34.44 1.71
CA SER A 529 -23.14 -35.47 0.79
C SER A 529 -22.90 -35.27 -0.72
N THR A 530 -22.35 -34.13 -1.19
CA THR A 530 -22.26 -33.83 -2.63
C THR A 530 -20.89 -33.27 -3.02
N ARG A 531 -20.06 -34.07 -3.70
CA ARG A 531 -18.64 -33.74 -3.91
C ARG A 531 -18.38 -32.85 -5.13
N TRP A 532 -19.03 -33.14 -6.27
CA TRP A 532 -18.79 -32.45 -7.54
C TRP A 532 -20.08 -32.06 -8.25
N THR A 533 -20.14 -30.86 -8.82
CA THR A 533 -21.21 -30.46 -9.75
C THR A 533 -20.57 -29.83 -10.98
N VAL A 534 -20.51 -30.56 -12.10
CA VAL A 534 -19.96 -30.05 -13.36
C VAL A 534 -21.05 -30.06 -14.43
N ASN A 535 -21.58 -28.88 -14.73
CA ASN A 535 -22.68 -28.69 -15.68
C ASN A 535 -22.23 -28.12 -17.04
N SER A 536 -20.91 -28.13 -17.31
CA SER A 536 -20.28 -27.69 -18.57
C SER A 536 -19.62 -28.84 -19.33
N ASP A 537 -19.58 -28.74 -20.66
CA ASP A 537 -18.87 -29.69 -21.53
C ASP A 537 -17.36 -29.37 -21.53
N GLY A 538 -16.49 -30.38 -21.62
CA GLY A 538 -15.04 -30.18 -21.82
C GLY A 538 -14.18 -30.01 -20.55
N VAL A 539 -14.75 -30.14 -19.36
CA VAL A 539 -14.01 -30.08 -18.08
C VAL A 539 -13.32 -31.42 -17.80
N VAL A 540 -12.03 -31.39 -17.48
CA VAL A 540 -11.22 -32.55 -17.08
C VAL A 540 -10.96 -32.48 -15.56
N LEU A 541 -11.26 -33.57 -14.84
CA LEU A 541 -11.09 -33.63 -13.39
C LEU A 541 -10.21 -34.83 -13.02
N ASN A 542 -8.95 -34.65 -12.62
CA ASN A 542 -8.09 -35.74 -12.17
C ASN A 542 -7.74 -35.60 -10.66
N GLY A 543 -8.68 -35.91 -9.76
CA GLY A 543 -8.50 -35.72 -8.31
C GLY A 543 -8.48 -37.00 -7.47
N VAL A 544 -7.63 -37.06 -6.44
CA VAL A 544 -7.60 -38.17 -5.47
C VAL A 544 -8.51 -37.87 -4.28
N ALA A 545 -9.76 -38.35 -4.33
CA ALA A 545 -10.67 -38.17 -3.19
C ALA A 545 -10.34 -39.09 -2.01
N GLN A 546 -9.67 -38.58 -0.98
CA GLN A 546 -9.53 -39.30 0.29
C GLN A 546 -10.85 -39.25 1.07
N GLU A 547 -11.54 -40.39 1.19
CA GLU A 547 -12.80 -40.51 1.93
C GLU A 547 -12.61 -40.50 3.46
N SER A 548 -13.68 -40.13 4.17
CA SER A 548 -13.85 -40.44 5.59
C SER A 548 -15.01 -41.44 5.72
N ALA A 549 -14.91 -42.33 6.71
CA ALA A 549 -15.63 -43.60 6.93
C ALA A 549 -17.15 -43.70 6.67
N ASN A 550 -17.86 -42.62 6.33
CA ASN A 550 -19.32 -42.54 6.41
C ASN A 550 -20.05 -41.99 5.17
N ALA A 551 -19.37 -41.70 4.04
CA ALA A 551 -19.99 -41.00 2.92
C ALA A 551 -20.12 -41.87 1.65
N GLU A 552 -21.37 -42.20 1.29
CA GLU A 552 -21.73 -42.91 0.05
C GLU A 552 -21.13 -42.25 -1.20
N GLN A 553 -20.51 -43.08 -2.05
CA GLN A 553 -20.02 -42.91 -3.43
C GLN A 553 -20.11 -41.51 -4.07
N PRO A 554 -19.09 -41.06 -4.86
CA PRO A 554 -19.19 -39.82 -5.63
C PRO A 554 -20.51 -39.79 -6.42
N GLN A 555 -21.39 -38.83 -6.16
CA GLN A 555 -22.71 -38.77 -6.79
C GLN A 555 -22.55 -38.54 -8.30
N MET A 556 -22.59 -39.64 -9.07
CA MET A 556 -22.19 -39.69 -10.48
C MET A 556 -23.22 -39.17 -11.50
N SER A 557 -24.34 -38.63 -11.04
CA SER A 557 -25.47 -38.24 -11.90
C SER A 557 -25.26 -36.93 -12.67
N THR A 558 -24.11 -36.25 -12.52
CA THR A 558 -23.87 -34.90 -13.07
C THR A 558 -22.74 -34.81 -14.09
N TYR A 559 -21.99 -35.87 -14.39
CA TYR A 559 -20.88 -35.80 -15.36
C TYR A 559 -21.37 -35.89 -16.81
N ARG A 560 -21.00 -34.92 -17.66
CA ARG A 560 -21.29 -34.90 -19.10
C ARG A 560 -20.31 -35.74 -19.94
N ASP A 561 -20.69 -36.01 -21.18
CA ASP A 561 -19.88 -36.79 -22.14
C ASP A 561 -18.51 -36.09 -22.37
N GLY A 562 -17.41 -36.84 -22.15
CA GLY A 562 -16.03 -36.38 -22.37
C GLY A 562 -15.19 -36.20 -21.10
N ALA A 563 -15.78 -36.14 -19.91
CA ALA A 563 -15.02 -36.03 -18.66
C ALA A 563 -14.19 -37.31 -18.39
N LEU A 564 -12.90 -37.12 -18.10
CA LEU A 564 -12.02 -38.14 -17.51
C LEU A 564 -11.98 -37.89 -16.01
N VAL A 565 -12.22 -38.93 -15.21
CA VAL A 565 -12.14 -38.87 -13.75
C VAL A 565 -11.42 -40.11 -13.22
N ASP A 566 -10.29 -39.89 -12.56
CA ASP A 566 -9.51 -40.92 -11.86
C ASP A 566 -9.74 -40.74 -10.34
N PHE A 567 -10.31 -41.74 -9.67
CA PHE A 567 -10.56 -41.73 -8.22
C PHE A 567 -9.75 -42.82 -7.50
N THR A 568 -9.18 -42.48 -6.33
CA THR A 568 -8.54 -43.43 -5.41
C THR A 568 -9.21 -43.36 -4.05
N ASP A 569 -9.83 -44.46 -3.61
CA ASP A 569 -10.41 -44.61 -2.26
C ASP A 569 -9.31 -44.53 -1.18
N SER A 570 -9.62 -43.85 -0.06
CA SER A 570 -8.76 -43.72 1.12
C SER A 570 -8.45 -45.03 1.84
N GLY A 571 -9.22 -46.09 1.59
CA GLY A 571 -9.00 -47.40 2.18
C GLY A 571 -9.60 -47.58 3.58
N ASP A 572 -10.67 -46.86 3.90
CA ASP A 572 -11.41 -47.00 5.18
C ASP A 572 -12.22 -48.30 5.32
N GLY A 573 -12.22 -49.14 4.26
CA GLY A 573 -12.81 -50.47 4.27
C GLY A 573 -14.17 -50.59 3.56
N SER A 574 -14.65 -49.53 2.90
CA SER A 574 -15.93 -49.53 2.18
C SER A 574 -15.86 -49.94 0.69
N GLY A 575 -14.68 -49.94 0.05
CA GLY A 575 -14.51 -50.52 -1.29
C GLY A 575 -13.23 -50.12 -2.03
N THR A 576 -12.14 -50.84 -1.78
CA THR A 576 -10.83 -50.59 -2.42
C THR A 576 -10.89 -50.77 -3.94
N GLY A 577 -10.57 -49.71 -4.70
CA GLY A 577 -10.36 -49.79 -6.14
C GLY A 577 -9.93 -48.47 -6.78
N LEU A 578 -9.06 -48.54 -7.80
CA LEU A 578 -8.83 -47.46 -8.77
C LEU A 578 -9.99 -47.50 -9.77
N TYR A 579 -10.75 -46.42 -9.86
CA TYR A 579 -11.85 -46.29 -10.81
C TYR A 579 -11.42 -45.36 -11.94
N LYS A 580 -11.27 -45.90 -13.14
CA LYS A 580 -11.06 -45.12 -14.37
C LYS A 580 -12.30 -45.20 -15.23
N ARG A 581 -12.96 -44.06 -15.46
CA ARG A 581 -14.09 -44.00 -16.40
C ARG A 581 -13.73 -43.20 -17.64
N VAL A 582 -13.89 -43.83 -18.79
CA VAL A 582 -13.93 -43.17 -20.10
C VAL A 582 -15.40 -42.88 -20.38
N ALA A 583 -15.78 -41.62 -20.53
CA ALA A 583 -17.13 -41.26 -20.94
C ALA A 583 -17.48 -41.93 -22.29
N VAL A 584 -18.63 -42.59 -22.35
CA VAL A 584 -19.11 -43.27 -23.57
C VAL A 584 -20.14 -42.35 -24.22
N PRO A 585 -20.02 -42.02 -25.52
CA PRO A 585 -21.01 -41.19 -26.21
C PRO A 585 -22.42 -41.78 -26.09
N ASN A 586 -23.41 -40.96 -25.76
CA ASN A 586 -24.86 -41.25 -25.72
C ASN A 586 -25.48 -41.66 -24.37
N GLY A 587 -25.01 -41.14 -23.24
CA GLY A 587 -25.80 -41.15 -21.99
C GLY A 587 -26.05 -42.52 -21.36
N SER A 588 -25.32 -43.57 -21.76
CA SER A 588 -25.29 -44.84 -21.03
C SER A 588 -23.96 -44.98 -20.29
N SER A 589 -24.02 -44.94 -18.95
CA SER A 589 -22.87 -45.21 -18.09
C SER A 589 -22.63 -46.71 -18.01
N LYS A 590 -21.45 -47.18 -18.42
CA LYS A 590 -20.96 -48.52 -18.06
C LYS A 590 -19.62 -48.39 -17.38
N TRP A 591 -19.50 -49.09 -16.25
CA TRP A 591 -18.26 -49.27 -15.53
C TRP A 591 -17.30 -50.13 -16.36
N ALA A 592 -16.04 -49.72 -16.47
CA ALA A 592 -14.98 -50.70 -16.33
C ALA A 592 -14.89 -51.00 -14.82
N GLY A 593 -14.82 -52.26 -14.42
CA GLY A 593 -14.61 -52.61 -13.01
C GLY A 593 -13.30 -52.02 -12.46
N PRO A 594 -13.01 -52.24 -11.16
CA PRO A 594 -11.69 -51.87 -10.61
C PRO A 594 -10.58 -52.41 -11.53
N LEU A 595 -9.57 -51.57 -11.77
CA LEU A 595 -8.39 -51.91 -12.57
C LEU A 595 -7.63 -53.11 -11.97
#